data_AF-A0A8C5CID9-F1
#
_entry.id   AF-A0A8C5CID9-F1
#
_cell.length_a   1.000
_cell.length_b   1.000
_cell.length_c   1.000
_cell.angle_alpha   90.00
_cell.angle_beta   90.00
_cell.angle_gamma   90.00
#
_symmetry.space_group_name_H-M   'P 1'
#
loop_
_entity.id
_entity.type
_entity.pdbx_description
1 polymer ?
#
loop_
_entity_poly.entity_id
_entity_poly.type
_entity_poly.pdbx_seq_one_letter_code
_entity_poly.pdbx_strand_id
1 'polypeptide(L)' 'LLDDLLQQKVFSTEDKESLMEKVKIKTDMAGCLIDMVIRKGEKASLIMIDSMKKRDPDLCSTLGLTSSPAGVGELLLP' A
#
# COMPACT_ATOMS: atom_id res chain seq x y z
N LEU A 1 -0.62 -8.03 -0.98
CA LEU A 1 -1.04 -6.64 -1.03
C LEU A 1 -2.40 -6.53 -1.69
N LEU A 2 -2.55 -6.87 -2.98
CA LEU A 2 -3.85 -6.83 -3.66
C LEU A 2 -4.92 -7.64 -2.93
N ASP A 3 -4.63 -8.88 -2.51
CA ASP A 3 -5.59 -9.71 -1.77
C ASP A 3 -5.96 -9.13 -0.39
N ASP A 4 -4.99 -8.54 0.32
CA ASP A 4 -5.25 -7.89 1.61
C ASP A 4 -6.18 -6.67 1.43
N LEU A 5 -5.94 -5.88 0.38
CA LEU A 5 -6.78 -4.74 0.01
C LEU A 5 -8.21 -5.18 -0.36
N LEU A 6 -8.37 -6.36 -0.98
CA LEU A 6 -9.69 -6.94 -1.27
C LEU A 6 -10.38 -7.43 0.00
N GLN A 7 -9.66 -8.09 0.91
CA GLN A 7 -10.22 -8.52 2.20
C GLN A 7 -10.69 -7.33 3.04
N GLN A 8 -9.95 -6.22 2.99
CA GLN A 8 -10.34 -4.97 3.66
C GLN A 8 -11.43 -4.18 2.91
N LYS A 9 -12.03 -4.76 1.86
CA LYS A 9 -13.06 -4.15 1.00
C LYS A 9 -12.66 -2.80 0.41
N VAL A 10 -11.35 -2.57 0.23
CA VAL A 10 -10.85 -1.40 -0.49
C VAL A 10 -11.24 -1.53 -1.95
N PHE A 11 -11.04 -2.72 -2.52
CA PHE A 11 -11.45 -3.08 -3.87
C PHE A 11 -12.68 -3.97 -3.85
N SER A 12 -13.60 -3.73 -4.78
CA SER A 12 -14.62 -4.71 -5.13
C SER A 12 -14.01 -5.81 -6.01
N THR A 13 -14.72 -6.93 -6.14
CA THR A 13 -14.35 -7.98 -7.11
C THR A 13 -14.25 -7.40 -8.53
N GLU A 14 -15.13 -6.47 -8.90
CA GLU A 14 -15.07 -5.79 -10.21
C GLU A 14 -13.81 -4.92 -10.37
N ASP A 15 -13.39 -4.22 -9.32
CA ASP A 15 -12.14 -3.44 -9.33
C ASP A 15 -10.92 -4.36 -9.50
N LYS A 16 -10.94 -5.55 -8.87
CA LYS A 16 -9.89 -6.56 -9.02
C LYS A 16 -9.80 -7.04 -10.47
N GLU A 17 -10.93 -7.42 -11.06
CA GLU A 17 -10.97 -7.91 -12.43
C GLU A 17 -10.47 -6.84 -13.41
N SER A 18 -10.90 -5.59 -13.25
CA SER A 18 -10.42 -4.47 -14.08
C SER A 18 -8.92 -4.22 -13.90
N LEU A 19 -8.40 -4.34 -12.69
CA LEU A 19 -6.96 -4.24 -12.44
C LEU A 19 -6.20 -5.41 -13.08
N MET A 20 -6.68 -6.64 -12.94
CA MET A 20 -6.06 -7.81 -13.55
C MET A 20 -6.05 -7.73 -15.08
N GLU A 21 -7.10 -7.20 -15.69
CA GLU A 21 -7.16 -6.92 -17.11
C GLU A 21 -6.16 -5.82 -17.50
N LYS A 22 -6.12 -4.71 -16.75
CA LYS A 22 -5.15 -3.62 -16.97
C LYS A 22 -3.71 -4.09 -16.82
N VAL A 23 -3.41 -4.95 -15.87
CA VAL A 23 -2.07 -5.50 -15.61
C VAL A 23 -1.68 -6.59 -16.61
N LYS A 24 -2.65 -7.29 -17.21
CA LYS A 24 -2.41 -8.13 -18.39
C LYS A 24 -1.94 -7.29 -19.59
N ILE A 25 -2.46 -6.07 -19.72
CA ILE A 25 -2.15 -5.16 -20.84
C ILE A 25 -0.92 -4.29 -20.53
N LYS A 26 -0.75 -3.85 -19.28
CA LYS A 26 0.38 -3.06 -18.78
C LYS A 26 1.25 -3.93 -17.88
N THR A 27 2.52 -4.09 -18.23
CA THR A 27 3.50 -4.89 -17.47
C THR A 27 3.71 -4.42 -16.02
N ASP A 28 3.27 -3.21 -15.65
CA ASP A 28 3.46 -2.67 -14.30
C ASP A 28 2.21 -2.83 -13.42
N MET A 29 2.21 -3.90 -12.63
CA MET A 29 1.21 -4.17 -11.60
C MET A 29 1.21 -3.13 -10.47
N ALA A 30 2.41 -2.64 -10.09
CA ALA A 30 2.56 -1.75 -8.96
C ALA A 30 1.97 -0.37 -9.26
N GLY A 31 2.28 0.20 -10.42
CA GLY A 31 1.72 1.48 -10.86
C GLY A 31 0.19 1.46 -10.97
N CYS A 32 -0.38 0.41 -11.57
CA CYS A 32 -1.84 0.30 -11.67
C CYS A 32 -2.53 0.14 -10.30
N LEU A 33 -1.92 -0.59 -9.36
CA LEU A 33 -2.39 -0.68 -7.98
C LEU A 33 -2.41 0.69 -7.30
N ILE A 34 -1.30 1.43 -7.39
CA ILE A 34 -1.15 2.75 -6.77
C ILE A 34 -2.19 3.72 -7.34
N ASP A 35 -2.34 3.80 -8.66
CA ASP A 35 -3.33 4.67 -9.32
C ASP A 35 -4.76 4.37 -8.84
N MET A 36 -5.11 3.10 -8.69
CA MET A 36 -6.45 2.73 -8.22
C MET A 36 -6.68 3.07 -6.75
N VAL A 37 -5.67 2.86 -5.90
CA VAL A 37 -5.75 3.23 -4.49
C VAL A 37 -5.89 4.75 -4.34
N ILE A 38 -5.11 5.53 -5.09
CA ILE A 38 -5.18 7.00 -5.10
C ILE A 38 -6.58 7.46 -5.55
N ARG A 39 -7.14 6.86 -6.60
CA ARG A 39 -8.50 7.20 -7.08
C ARG A 39 -9.61 6.92 -6.06
N LYS A 40 -9.41 5.99 -5.12
CA LYS A 40 -10.39 5.70 -4.05
C LYS A 40 -10.31 6.67 -2.88
N GLY A 41 -9.21 7.40 -2.75
CA GLY A 41 -9.00 8.41 -1.71
C GLY A 41 -8.18 7.94 -0.51
N GLU A 42 -7.97 8.84 0.46
CA GLU A 42 -7.01 8.65 1.57
C GLU A 42 -7.21 7.37 2.36
N LYS A 43 -8.47 6.98 2.64
CA LYS A 43 -8.78 5.77 3.40
C LYS A 43 -8.19 4.52 2.73
N ALA A 44 -8.25 4.44 1.41
CA ALA A 44 -7.67 3.33 0.66
C ALA A 44 -6.14 3.35 0.73
N SER A 45 -5.51 4.53 0.61
CA SER A 45 -4.06 4.69 0.75
C SER A 45 -3.56 4.24 2.12
N LEU A 46 -4.25 4.63 3.20
CA LEU A 46 -3.87 4.21 4.55
C LEU A 46 -3.93 2.68 4.71
N ILE A 47 -4.97 2.05 4.18
CA ILE A 47 -5.11 0.59 4.23
C ILE A 47 -4.03 -0.11 3.39
N MET A 48 -3.63 0.47 2.25
CA MET A 48 -2.52 -0.03 1.44
C MET A 48 -1.20 0.02 2.20
N ILE A 49 -0.91 1.15 2.86
CA ILE A 49 0.31 1.32 3.65
C ILE A 49 0.32 0.35 4.83
N ASP A 50 -0.78 0.20 5.56
CA ASP A 50 -0.89 -0.74 6.68
C ASP A 50 -0.69 -2.20 6.23
N SER A 51 -1.31 -2.56 5.11
CA SER A 51 -1.17 -3.90 4.52
C SER A 51 0.26 -4.16 4.01
N MET A 52 0.93 -3.14 3.46
CA MET A 52 2.35 -3.21 3.10
C MET A 52 3.22 -3.40 4.34
N LYS A 53 3.02 -2.61 5.40
CA LYS A 53 3.80 -2.74 6.65
C LYS A 53 3.70 -4.14 7.26
N LYS A 54 2.51 -4.75 7.23
CA LYS A 54 2.28 -6.10 7.75
C LYS A 54 2.94 -7.19 6.92
N ARG A 55 3.03 -7.01 5.60
CA ARG A 55 3.62 -8.01 4.69
C ARG A 55 5.11 -7.86 4.51
N ASP A 56 5.57 -6.62 4.42
CA ASP A 56 6.94 -6.28 4.06
C ASP A 56 7.35 -4.97 4.75
N PRO A 57 7.74 -5.06 6.03
CA PRO A 57 8.19 -3.91 6.80
C PRO A 57 9.50 -3.32 6.25
N ASP A 58 10.37 -4.14 5.63
CA ASP A 58 11.62 -3.72 5.00
C ASP A 58 11.35 -2.86 3.76
N LEU A 59 10.38 -3.26 2.93
CA LEU A 59 9.92 -2.44 1.80
C LEU A 59 9.31 -1.12 2.28
N CYS A 60 8.51 -1.14 3.36
CA CYS A 60 8.00 0.10 3.94
C CYS A 60 9.10 1.02 4.46
N SER A 61 10.17 0.47 5.01
CA SER A 61 11.35 1.22 5.45
C SER A 61 12.12 1.80 4.26
N THR A 62 12.28 1.00 3.21
CA THR A 62 12.91 1.41 1.94
C THR A 62 12.16 2.55 1.25
N LEU A 63 10.82 2.52 1.33
CA LEU A 63 9.94 3.55 0.75
C LEU A 63 9.69 4.74 1.67
N GLY A 64 10.27 4.77 2.89
CA GLY A 64 10.04 5.84 3.87
C GLY A 64 8.61 5.90 4.40
N LEU A 65 7.83 4.83 4.24
CA LEU A 65 6.43 4.71 4.69
C LEU A 65 6.31 4.32 6.16
N THR A 66 7.43 4.03 6.82
CA THR A 66 7.51 3.97 8.26
C THR A 66 7.23 5.37 8.81
N SER A 67 5.97 5.60 9.15
CA SER A 67 5.61 6.64 10.10
C SER A 67 6.37 6.33 11.38
N SER A 68 7.54 6.93 11.56
CA SER A 68 8.10 7.06 12.90
C SER A 68 7.05 7.85 13.68
N PRO A 69 6.38 7.25 14.68
CA PRO A 69 5.52 8.03 15.55
C PRO A 69 6.47 8.80 16.48
N ALA A 70 6.78 10.04 16.09
CA ALA A 70 7.65 10.97 16.81
C ALA A 70 9.14 10.54 16.84
N GLY A 71 10.12 11.43 16.75
CA GLY A 71 10.15 12.63 17.59
C GLY A 71 10.30 12.29 19.08
N VAL A 72 10.67 11.06 19.45
CA VAL A 72 11.02 10.70 20.83
C VAL A 72 12.48 10.24 20.90
N GLY A 73 13.35 11.24 21.06
CA GLY A 73 14.61 11.16 21.79
C GLY A 73 15.49 9.94 21.57
N GLU A 74 16.24 9.92 20.47
CA GLU A 74 17.55 9.24 20.47
C GLU A 74 18.60 10.23 20.99
N LEU A 75 18.48 10.56 22.29
CA LEU A 75 19.61 11.02 23.09
C LEU A 75 20.18 9.78 23.77
N LEU A 76 20.95 8.98 23.03
CA LEU A 76 21.82 7.99 23.65
C LEU A 76 23.27 8.46 23.47
N LEU A 77 23.73 9.23 24.45
CA LEU A 77 25.14 9.35 24.83
C LEU A 77 25.55 8.06 25.56
N PRO A 78 26.78 7.61 25.34
CA PRO A 78 27.81 7.78 26.37
C PRO A 78 29.00 8.61 25.90
#